data_AF-A0A3D0NH77-F1
#
_entry.id   AF-A0A3D0NH77-F1
#
_cell.length_a   1.000
_cell.length_b   1.000
_cell.length_c   1.000
_cell.angle_alpha   90.00
_cell.angle_beta   90.00
_cell.angle_gamma   90.00
#
_symmetry.space_group_name_H-M   'P 1'
#
loop_
_entity.id
_entity.type
_entity.pdbx_description
1 polymer ?
#
loop_
_entity_poly.entity_id
_entity_poly.type
_entity_poly.pdbx_seq_one_letter_code
_entity_poly.pdbx_strand_id
1 'polypeptide(L)'
;MTRILYGLSGEGSGHSSRSRQMARHLEYLGHDVRLASYDRGYRNLKDDFNVFEIEGLTIASSDNKVSNIRTVTQNVKRLKRG
;
A
#
# COMPACT_ATOMS: atom_id res chain seq x y z
N MET A 1 -23.29 -2.74 -8.71
CA MET A 1 -22.49 -1.57 -8.32
C MET A 1 -22.30 -1.56 -6.80
N THR A 2 -21.07 -1.70 -6.32
CA THR A 2 -20.72 -1.72 -4.88
C THR A 2 -19.51 -0.84 -4.66
N ARG A 3 -19.41 -0.18 -3.49
CA ARG A 3 -18.24 0.60 -3.09
C ARG A 3 -17.33 -0.28 -2.25
N ILE A 4 -16.09 -0.47 -2.69
CA ILE A 4 -15.13 -1.41 -2.09
C ILE A 4 -13.90 -0.63 -1.65
N LEU A 5 -13.62 -0.65 -0.34
CA LEU A 5 -12.32 -0.26 0.19
C LEU A 5 -11.44 -1.50 0.28
N TYR A 6 -10.32 -1.51 -0.45
CA TYR A 6 -9.42 -2.64 -0.53
C TYR A 6 -8.04 -2.26 0.03
N GLY A 7 -7.78 -2.72 1.26
CA GLY A 7 -6.48 -2.57 1.92
C GLY A 7 -5.46 -3.59 1.43
N LEU A 8 -4.24 -3.14 1.13
CA LEU A 8 -3.11 -4.03 0.82
C LEU A 8 -1.82 -3.58 1.51
N SER A 9 -0.99 -4.57 1.86
CA SER A 9 0.32 -4.32 2.46
C SER A 9 1.23 -3.56 1.51
N GLY A 10 1.95 -2.58 2.06
CA GLY A 10 2.96 -1.79 1.37
C GLY A 10 4.31 -2.49 1.20
N GLU A 11 4.44 -3.74 1.69
CA GLU A 11 5.68 -4.49 1.69
C GLU A 11 5.78 -5.52 0.56
N GLY A 12 6.94 -5.58 -0.08
CA GLY A 12 7.21 -6.46 -1.22
C GLY A 12 6.35 -6.14 -2.47
N SER A 13 6.70 -6.75 -3.59
CA SER A 13 5.98 -6.53 -4.87
C SER A 13 4.82 -7.51 -5.09
N GLY A 14 4.78 -8.62 -4.34
CA GLY A 14 3.78 -9.68 -4.50
C GLY A 14 2.38 -9.27 -4.06
N HIS A 15 2.25 -8.37 -3.07
CA HIS A 15 0.96 -7.82 -2.66
C HIS A 15 0.41 -6.89 -3.76
N SER A 16 1.20 -5.92 -4.22
CA SER A 16 0.76 -5.00 -5.28
C SER A 16 0.42 -5.71 -6.60
N SER A 17 1.17 -6.74 -6.99
CA SER A 17 0.91 -7.48 -8.24
C SER A 17 -0.45 -8.19 -8.21
N ARG A 18 -0.75 -8.92 -7.13
CA ARG A 18 -2.03 -9.62 -6.97
C ARG A 18 -3.19 -8.64 -6.77
N SER A 19 -2.99 -7.59 -6.00
CA SER A 19 -4.01 -6.55 -5.79
C SER A 19 -4.34 -5.81 -7.08
N ARG A 20 -3.37 -5.56 -7.98
CA ARG A 20 -3.62 -4.97 -9.32
C ARG A 20 -4.60 -5.82 -10.13
N GLN A 21 -4.41 -7.13 -10.18
CA GLN A 21 -5.31 -8.02 -10.94
C GLN A 21 -6.73 -8.02 -10.36
N MET A 22 -6.83 -8.11 -9.02
CA MET A 22 -8.13 -8.10 -8.36
C MET A 22 -8.85 -6.75 -8.50
N ALA A 23 -8.14 -5.62 -8.35
CA ALA A 23 -8.70 -4.29 -8.51
C ALA A 23 -9.25 -4.08 -9.92
N ARG A 24 -8.47 -4.43 -10.96
CA ARG A 24 -8.94 -4.38 -12.37
C ARG A 24 -10.18 -5.23 -12.58
N HIS A 25 -10.20 -6.44 -12.02
CA HIS A 25 -11.36 -7.32 -12.17
C HIS A 25 -12.62 -6.75 -11.52
N LEU A 26 -12.51 -6.18 -10.32
CA LEU A 26 -13.62 -5.55 -9.61
C LEU A 26 -14.11 -4.28 -10.32
N GLU A 27 -13.21 -3.44 -10.82
CA GLU A 27 -13.57 -2.27 -11.63
C GLU A 27 -14.25 -2.68 -12.94
N TYR A 28 -13.75 -3.73 -13.61
CA TYR A 28 -14.34 -4.30 -14.82
C TYR A 28 -15.78 -4.80 -14.59
N LEU A 29 -16.06 -5.38 -13.42
CA LEU A 29 -17.42 -5.78 -13.02
C LEU A 29 -18.33 -4.59 -12.66
N GLY A 30 -17.84 -3.36 -12.72
CA GLY A 30 -18.59 -2.16 -12.41
C GLY A 30 -18.74 -1.93 -10.91
N HIS A 31 -17.67 -2.10 -10.13
CA HIS A 31 -17.59 -1.66 -8.74
C HIS A 31 -16.73 -0.38 -8.61
N ASP A 32 -17.06 0.50 -7.64
CA ASP A 32 -16.21 1.64 -7.25
C ASP A 32 -15.17 1.14 -6.25
N VAL A 33 -13.93 0.96 -6.72
CA VAL A 33 -12.83 0.41 -5.92
C VAL A 33 -11.90 1.54 -5.51
N ARG A 34 -11.66 1.67 -4.20
CA ARG A 34 -10.57 2.47 -3.64
C ARG A 34 -9.57 1.58 -2.95
N LEU A 35 -8.31 1.72 -3.32
CA LEU A 35 -7.22 1.02 -2.67
C LEU A 35 -6.71 1.84 -1.48
N ALA A 36 -6.26 1.16 -0.43
CA ALA A 36 -5.57 1.79 0.70
C ALA A 36 -4.25 1.06 0.94
N SER A 37 -3.13 1.79 0.82
CA SER A 37 -1.80 1.19 0.97
C SER A 37 -0.76 2.23 1.34
N TYR A 38 0.46 1.79 1.64
CA TYR A 38 1.61 2.64 1.97
C TYR A 38 2.85 2.19 1.19
N ASP A 39 3.91 3.00 1.24
CA ASP A 39 5.24 2.71 0.70
C ASP A 39 5.22 2.08 -0.72
N ARG A 40 5.68 0.83 -0.90
CA ARG A 40 5.77 0.20 -2.23
C ARG A 40 4.39 -0.12 -2.80
N GLY A 41 3.45 -0.52 -1.96
CA GLY A 41 2.07 -0.80 -2.40
C GLY A 41 1.39 0.43 -2.99
N TYR A 42 1.54 1.59 -2.34
CA TYR A 42 1.08 2.88 -2.88
C TYR A 42 1.82 3.24 -4.18
N ARG A 43 3.16 3.27 -4.16
CA ARG A 43 3.97 3.66 -5.32
C ARG A 43 3.72 2.79 -6.56
N ASN A 44 3.44 1.50 -6.38
CA ASN A 44 3.22 0.56 -7.48
C ASN A 44 1.83 0.66 -8.13
N LEU A 45 0.85 1.29 -7.46
CA LEU A 45 -0.57 1.26 -7.85
C LEU A 45 -1.18 2.65 -8.07
N LYS A 46 -0.60 3.72 -7.50
CA LYS A 46 -1.16 5.08 -7.55
C LYS A 46 -1.39 5.65 -8.95
N ASP A 47 -0.65 5.17 -9.94
CA ASP A 47 -0.74 5.67 -11.33
C ASP A 47 -1.83 4.94 -12.13
N ASP A 48 -2.28 3.77 -11.66
CA ASP A 48 -3.29 2.95 -12.33
C ASP A 48 -4.67 3.00 -11.64
N PHE A 49 -4.71 3.31 -10.33
CA PHE A 49 -5.92 3.19 -9.51
C PHE A 49 -6.10 4.37 -8.57
N ASN A 50 -7.31 4.51 -8.02
CA ASN A 50 -7.57 5.43 -6.90
C ASN A 50 -7.03 4.83 -5.60
N VAL A 51 -5.84 5.29 -5.19
CA VAL A 51 -5.15 4.79 -3.99
C VAL A 51 -5.06 5.88 -2.92
N PHE A 52 -5.64 5.61 -1.76
CA PHE A 52 -5.40 6.35 -0.53
C PHE A 52 -4.04 5.93 0.07
N GLU A 53 -3.11 6.88 0.19
CA GLU A 53 -1.86 6.65 0.90
C GLU A 53 -2.12 6.59 2.41
N ILE A 54 -1.78 5.46 3.03
CA ILE A 54 -1.79 5.31 4.47
C ILE A 54 -0.51 5.96 5.00
N GLU A 55 -0.69 7.07 5.70
CA GLU A 55 0.38 7.79 6.38
C GLU A 55 0.60 7.27 7.81
N GLY A 56 1.66 7.75 8.46
CA GLY A 56 1.99 7.41 9.84
C GLY A 56 3.13 6.41 9.98
N LEU A 57 3.09 5.65 11.08
CA LEU A 57 4.17 4.74 11.47
C LEU A 57 4.16 3.48 10.59
N THR A 58 5.34 3.09 10.10
CA THR A 58 5.51 1.93 9.23
C THR A 58 6.53 0.96 9.80
N ILE A 59 6.32 -0.34 9.58
CA ILE A 59 7.30 -1.39 9.90
C ILE A 59 8.14 -1.63 8.65
N ALA A 60 9.46 -1.52 8.76
CA ALA A 60 10.37 -1.74 7.66
C ALA A 60 10.84 -3.20 7.64
N SER A 61 10.59 -3.89 6.52
CA SER A 61 11.06 -5.27 6.33
C SER A 61 12.17 -5.37 5.29
N SER A 62 13.20 -6.18 5.58
CA SER A 62 14.28 -6.55 4.65
C SER A 62 14.52 -8.05 4.78
N ASP A 63 14.71 -8.73 3.65
CA ASP A 63 15.09 -10.16 3.64
C ASP A 63 14.09 -11.04 4.43
N ASN A 64 12.80 -10.74 4.27
CA ASN A 64 11.68 -11.39 4.96
C ASN A 64 11.73 -11.29 6.50
N LYS A 65 12.44 -10.29 7.04
CA LYS A 65 12.52 -10.01 8.47
C LYS A 65 12.24 -8.55 8.75
N VAL A 66 11.63 -8.28 9.91
CA VAL A 66 11.49 -6.92 10.42
C VAL A 66 12.87 -6.38 10.78
N SER A 67 13.20 -5.21 10.25
CA SER A 67 14.41 -4.48 10.62
C SER A 67 14.04 -3.40 11.64
N ASN A 68 14.29 -3.68 12.92
CA ASN A 68 13.98 -2.76 14.02
C ASN A 68 14.66 -1.40 13.84
N ILE A 69 15.95 -1.40 13.45
CA ILE A 69 16.73 -0.17 13.23
C ILE A 69 16.15 0.65 12.07
N ARG A 70 15.83 0.01 10.93
CA ARG A 70 15.22 0.72 9.79
C ARG A 70 13.83 1.24 10.14
N THR A 71 13.03 0.45 10.87
CA THR A 71 11.70 0.83 11.35
C THR A 71 11.78 2.10 12.19
N VAL A 72 12.62 2.12 13.23
CA VAL A 72 12.79 3.31 14.08
C VAL A 72 13.28 4.50 13.27
N THR A 73 14.32 4.30 12.45
CA THR A 73 14.93 5.39 11.67
C THR A 73 13.95 6.01 10.66
N GLN A 74 13.17 5.20 9.95
CA GLN A 74 12.15 5.68 9.02
C GLN A 74 11.04 6.45 9.72
N ASN A 75 10.57 5.95 10.86
CA ASN A 75 9.51 6.61 11.63
C ASN A 75 9.98 7.95 12.21
N VAL A 76 11.20 8.04 12.73
CA VAL A 76 11.77 9.33 13.18
C VAL A 76 11.90 10.33 12.03
N LYS A 77 12.31 9.88 10.83
CA LYS A 77 12.37 10.76 9.65
C LYS A 77 10.99 11.25 9.22
N ARG A 78 9.95 10.40 9.29
CA ARG A 78 8.57 10.77 8.97
C ARG A 78 8.00 11.77 9.98
N LEU A 79 8.25 11.56 11.27
CA LEU A 79 7.82 12.48 12.34
C LEU A 79 8.42 13.89 12.20
N LYS A 80 9.62 14.03 11.64
CA LYS A 80 10.25 15.33 11.39
C LYS A 80 9.70 16.09 10.17
N ARG A 81 8.86 15.45 9.35
CA ARG A 81 8.27 16.06 8.13
C ARG A 81 6.83 16.55 8.34
N GLY A 82 6.21 16.23 9.47
CA GLY A 82 4.97 16.84 9.94
C GLY A 82 5.26 17.92 10.97
#